data_AF-A0A9W8F3L2-F1
#
_entry.id   AF-A0A9W8F3L2-F1
#
_cell.length_a   1.000
_cell.length_b   1.000
_cell.length_c   1.000
_cell.angle_alpha   90.00
_cell.angle_beta   90.00
_cell.angle_gamma   90.00
#
_symmetry.space_group_name_H-M   'P 1'
#
loop_
_entity.id
_entity.type
_entity.pdbx_description
1 polymer ?
#
loop_
_entity_poly.entity_id
_entity_poly.type
_entity_poly.pdbx_seq_one_letter_code
_entity_poly.pdbx_strand_id
1 'polypeptide(L)'
;MNVSARTDSDLLFINFNQDYSCLSVGSKNGYKIYNCEPFGKCYARSEGGIGIVEMLFCTSLVALVGSGDQPTLSPRRLQIINTKRQSIICELTFPTTILAVKLNRRRLIAVLEEQIYVYDISNMKLLHTIETPPNPTAICTMSPSSENCFIAYPTPASISSPPIKPGVLPEIPATTDVMVFDANACEAINIIQAHKSPVSSLAMNREGTMLATASDKGTVIRVFALPSAQKIAQFRRGAYPAKIHSITFNATSTLLLVSSDTDTVHIFRIADGRNKKAVKGIPGVPTVPLHHSDSYASSVTSMGADADSISDSMTVADGSGRYGDTQRGRGPSSSRVANGSSGRGSSGSKGQAPFEGMLRKASWKGLVNSKFVGKAAQLMPDMLSEMWEPSRDFAFLKLPKANIQSITAMSSSAPQIMVVTSDGYFYQYSIDLDKGGECVLLKQDCLLDSAEELGAYAS
;
A
#
# COMPACT_ATOMS: atom_id res chain seq x y z
N MET A 1 -3.70 -5.08 3.65
CA MET A 1 -3.11 -6.37 3.21
C MET A 1 -3.61 -7.46 4.15
N ASN A 2 -4.30 -8.46 3.61
CA ASN A 2 -4.70 -9.64 4.37
C ASN A 2 -3.48 -10.58 4.49
N VAL A 3 -3.13 -10.97 5.71
CA VAL A 3 -1.95 -11.81 6.00
C VAL A 3 -2.32 -13.16 6.63
N SER A 4 -3.62 -13.49 6.70
CA SER A 4 -4.16 -14.68 7.39
C SER A 4 -3.73 -16.02 6.79
N ALA A 5 -3.22 -16.04 5.55
CA ALA A 5 -2.75 -17.26 4.89
C ALA A 5 -1.54 -17.93 5.60
N ARG A 6 -0.92 -17.25 6.58
CA ARG A 6 0.10 -17.84 7.45
C ARG A 6 -0.54 -18.36 8.73
N THR A 7 -0.72 -19.68 8.80
CA THR A 7 -1.44 -20.39 9.87
C THR A 7 -0.88 -20.14 11.29
N ASP A 8 0.39 -19.77 11.40
CA ASP A 8 1.11 -19.63 12.68
C ASP A 8 1.30 -18.18 13.15
N SER A 9 0.68 -17.20 12.47
CA SER A 9 0.74 -15.80 12.89
C SER A 9 -0.52 -15.40 13.65
N ASP A 10 -0.37 -14.61 14.72
CA ASP A 10 -1.47 -13.90 15.36
C ASP A 10 -1.99 -12.75 14.49
N LEU A 11 -1.20 -12.33 13.51
CA LEU A 11 -1.49 -11.24 12.60
C LEU A 11 -2.43 -11.69 11.49
N LEU A 12 -3.54 -10.99 11.29
CA LEU A 12 -4.53 -11.29 10.25
C LEU A 12 -4.59 -10.19 9.18
N PHE A 13 -4.34 -8.94 9.56
CA PHE A 13 -4.42 -7.79 8.66
C PHE A 13 -3.43 -6.70 9.01
N ILE A 14 -2.88 -6.04 8.00
CA ILE A 14 -2.10 -4.80 8.18
C ILE A 14 -2.38 -3.85 7.02
N ASN A 15 -2.63 -2.56 7.29
CA ASN A 15 -2.67 -1.56 6.23
C ASN A 15 -2.30 -0.16 6.74
N PHE A 16 -1.75 0.68 5.86
CA PHE A 16 -1.67 2.11 6.13
C PHE A 16 -3.03 2.77 5.92
N ASN A 17 -3.29 3.86 6.63
CA ASN A 17 -4.35 4.78 6.26
C ASN A 17 -4.00 5.55 4.96
N GLN A 18 -4.96 6.31 4.44
CA GLN A 18 -4.94 6.90 3.11
C GLN A 18 -3.83 7.94 2.88
N ASP A 19 -3.35 8.58 3.94
CA ASP A 19 -2.28 9.57 3.96
C ASP A 19 -0.99 9.06 4.61
N TYR A 20 -0.91 7.75 4.89
CA TYR A 20 0.25 7.05 5.42
C TYR A 20 0.73 7.53 6.80
N SER A 21 -0.11 8.24 7.54
CA SER A 21 0.20 8.77 8.87
C SER A 21 -0.02 7.74 9.99
N CYS A 22 -0.87 6.74 9.75
CA CYS A 22 -1.18 5.68 10.70
C CYS A 22 -1.17 4.29 10.04
N LEU A 23 -1.00 3.28 10.88
CA LEU A 23 -1.02 1.87 10.53
C LEU A 23 -2.10 1.15 11.35
N SER A 24 -3.02 0.46 10.68
CA SER A 24 -3.98 -0.44 11.30
C SER A 24 -3.50 -1.88 11.26
N VAL A 25 -3.72 -2.59 12.35
CA VAL A 25 -3.32 -3.99 12.53
C VAL A 25 -4.48 -4.79 13.09
N GLY A 26 -4.92 -5.83 12.37
CA GLY A 26 -5.89 -6.82 12.83
C GLY A 26 -5.19 -8.13 13.23
N SER A 27 -5.68 -8.76 14.29
CA SER A 27 -5.11 -9.98 14.87
C SER A 27 -6.21 -10.94 15.33
N LYS A 28 -5.82 -12.15 15.74
CA LYS A 28 -6.73 -13.12 16.37
C LYS A 28 -7.35 -12.64 17.69
N ASN A 29 -6.73 -11.65 18.34
CA ASN A 29 -7.11 -11.16 19.68
C ASN A 29 -7.63 -9.72 19.68
N GLY A 30 -7.87 -9.13 18.52
CA GLY A 30 -8.43 -7.79 18.37
C GLY A 30 -7.70 -6.97 17.32
N TYR A 31 -7.71 -5.65 17.48
CA TYR A 31 -7.03 -4.73 16.56
C TYR A 31 -6.30 -3.60 17.27
N LYS A 32 -5.30 -3.06 16.59
CA LYS A 32 -4.44 -1.98 17.05
C LYS A 32 -4.29 -0.92 15.97
N ILE A 33 -4.06 0.32 16.37
CA ILE A 33 -3.70 1.43 15.50
C ILE A 33 -2.40 2.05 16.04
N TYR A 34 -1.47 2.28 15.14
CA TYR A 34 -0.18 2.91 15.42
C TYR A 34 -0.09 4.23 14.65
N ASN A 35 0.43 5.26 15.30
CA ASN A 35 0.99 6.41 14.60
C ASN A 35 2.29 5.98 13.94
N CYS A 36 2.59 6.52 12.76
CA CYS A 36 3.87 6.27 12.10
C CYS A 36 4.97 7.21 12.60
N GLU A 37 4.62 8.43 13.02
CA GLU A 37 5.57 9.49 13.38
C GLU A 37 5.10 10.35 14.58
N PRO A 38 5.78 10.29 15.74
CA PRO A 38 6.70 9.22 16.13
C PRO A 38 5.96 7.86 16.14
N PHE A 39 6.68 6.79 15.76
CA PHE A 39 6.09 5.46 15.73
C PHE A 39 5.62 5.03 17.13
N GLY A 40 4.35 4.67 17.28
CA GLY A 40 3.82 4.24 18.55
C GLY A 40 2.34 3.85 18.50
N LYS A 41 1.96 2.87 19.32
CA LYS A 41 0.57 2.41 19.47
C LYS A 41 -0.28 3.54 20.05
N CYS A 42 -1.31 3.97 19.33
CA CYS A 42 -2.21 5.04 19.77
C CYS A 42 -3.62 4.53 20.13
N TYR A 43 -3.98 3.32 19.69
CA TYR A 43 -5.23 2.66 20.06
C TYR A 43 -5.08 1.14 20.05
N ALA A 44 -5.78 0.46 20.95
CA ALA A 44 -5.91 -0.99 20.97
C ALA A 44 -7.28 -1.38 21.52
N ARG A 45 -7.85 -2.46 20.96
CA ARG A 45 -9.07 -3.07 21.47
C ARG A 45 -8.99 -4.58 21.29
N SER A 46 -9.23 -5.30 22.38
CA SER A 46 -9.17 -6.76 22.41
C SER A 46 -10.57 -7.34 22.24
N GLU A 47 -10.96 -7.63 21.00
CA GLU A 47 -12.32 -8.03 20.64
C GLU A 47 -12.29 -9.11 19.55
N GLY A 48 -11.85 -10.30 19.94
CA GLY A 48 -11.81 -11.50 19.08
C GLY A 48 -11.00 -11.33 17.79
N GLY A 49 -11.13 -12.28 16.87
CA GLY A 49 -10.37 -12.27 15.62
C GLY A 49 -10.89 -11.24 14.63
N ILE A 50 -10.02 -10.30 14.25
CA ILE A 50 -10.33 -9.22 13.30
C ILE A 50 -9.52 -9.40 12.01
N GLY A 51 -10.21 -9.75 10.93
CA GLY A 51 -9.62 -10.06 9.63
C GLY A 51 -9.43 -8.84 8.71
N ILE A 52 -10.15 -7.74 8.92
CA ILE A 52 -9.97 -6.47 8.19
C ILE A 52 -10.14 -5.31 9.16
N VAL A 53 -9.22 -4.34 9.10
CA VAL A 53 -9.26 -3.08 9.87
C VAL A 53 -8.89 -1.93 8.95
N GLU A 54 -9.87 -1.22 8.40
CA GLU A 54 -9.63 -0.10 7.49
C GLU A 54 -10.00 1.22 8.15
N MET A 55 -9.06 2.17 8.12
CA MET A 55 -9.22 3.49 8.72
C MET A 55 -9.83 4.46 7.72
N LEU A 56 -10.50 5.50 8.21
CA LEU A 56 -10.78 6.71 7.44
C LEU A 56 -9.82 7.82 7.87
N PHE A 57 -8.70 7.97 7.16
CA PHE A 57 -7.60 8.88 7.50
C PHE A 57 -7.20 8.74 8.97
N CYS A 58 -7.08 9.85 9.71
CA CYS A 58 -6.88 9.87 11.16
C CYS A 58 -8.17 10.19 11.94
N THR A 59 -9.34 9.81 11.41
CA THR A 59 -10.61 9.96 12.14
C THR A 59 -10.80 8.82 13.14
N SER A 60 -11.77 8.96 14.04
CA SER A 60 -12.19 7.87 14.93
C SER A 60 -13.07 6.83 14.23
N LEU A 61 -13.40 6.99 12.95
CA LEU A 61 -14.21 6.03 12.19
C LEU A 61 -13.31 4.91 11.68
N VAL A 62 -13.64 3.67 12.05
CA VAL A 62 -12.91 2.46 11.65
C VAL A 62 -13.91 1.44 11.13
N ALA A 63 -13.57 0.81 10.01
CA ALA A 63 -14.30 -0.30 9.41
C ALA A 63 -13.66 -1.63 9.81
N LEU A 64 -14.46 -2.52 10.40
CA LEU A 64 -14.03 -3.82 10.90
C LEU A 64 -14.77 -4.96 10.20
N VAL A 65 -14.04 -6.02 9.85
CA VAL A 65 -14.61 -7.31 9.45
C VAL A 65 -13.96 -8.39 10.31
N GLY A 66 -14.78 -9.26 10.90
CA GLY A 66 -14.32 -10.35 11.75
C GLY A 66 -13.64 -11.48 10.96
N SER A 67 -12.81 -12.27 11.64
CA SER A 67 -12.12 -13.42 11.05
C SER A 67 -13.02 -14.65 10.83
N GLY A 68 -14.17 -14.71 11.51
CA GLY A 68 -15.05 -15.87 11.56
C GLY A 68 -14.85 -16.79 12.75
N ASP A 69 -13.90 -16.50 13.65
CA ASP A 69 -13.63 -17.32 14.84
C ASP A 69 -14.79 -17.27 15.86
N GLN A 70 -15.61 -16.22 15.81
CA GLN A 70 -16.80 -16.05 16.64
C GLN A 70 -18.03 -15.69 15.77
N PRO A 71 -19.24 -16.15 16.12
CA PRO A 71 -20.45 -15.84 15.34
C PRO A 71 -20.76 -14.36 15.17
N THR A 72 -20.40 -13.54 16.17
CA THR A 72 -20.53 -12.08 16.16
C THR A 72 -19.53 -11.41 15.20
N LEU A 73 -18.37 -12.04 14.99
CA LEU A 73 -17.27 -11.59 14.16
C LEU A 73 -17.23 -12.35 12.83
N SER A 74 -18.35 -12.29 12.09
CA SER A 74 -18.49 -12.95 10.80
C SER A 74 -17.66 -12.24 9.70
N PRO A 75 -17.02 -13.00 8.77
CA PRO A 75 -16.32 -12.42 7.63
C PRO A 75 -17.29 -11.82 6.57
N ARG A 76 -18.60 -11.98 6.77
CA ARG A 76 -19.66 -11.38 5.94
C ARG A 76 -20.31 -10.15 6.59
N ARG A 77 -19.85 -9.75 7.76
CA ARG A 77 -20.39 -8.61 8.50
C ARG A 77 -19.33 -7.51 8.58
N LEU A 78 -19.69 -6.34 8.07
CA LEU A 78 -18.93 -5.10 8.23
C LEU A 78 -19.51 -4.31 9.39
N GLN A 79 -18.66 -3.98 10.37
CA GLN A 79 -19.02 -3.08 11.46
C GLN A 79 -18.30 -1.75 11.25
N ILE A 80 -19.06 -0.65 11.27
CA ILE A 80 -18.48 0.70 11.31
C ILE A 80 -18.56 1.18 12.73
N ILE A 81 -17.41 1.49 13.32
CA ILE A 81 -17.31 1.87 14.72
C ILE A 81 -16.72 3.28 14.86
N ASN A 82 -17.01 3.90 15.99
CA ASN A 82 -16.34 5.11 16.45
C ASN A 82 -15.42 4.76 17.63
N THR A 83 -14.11 4.83 17.43
CA THR A 83 -13.12 4.47 18.45
C THR A 83 -13.09 5.43 19.64
N LYS A 84 -13.44 6.71 19.44
CA LYS A 84 -13.50 7.73 20.50
C LYS A 84 -14.71 7.54 21.41
N ARG A 85 -15.87 7.22 20.82
CA ARG A 85 -17.13 6.97 21.55
C ARG A 85 -17.31 5.51 21.97
N GLN A 86 -16.43 4.62 21.52
CA GLN A 86 -16.49 3.18 21.71
C GLN A 86 -17.82 2.55 21.28
N SER A 87 -18.49 3.13 20.28
CA SER A 87 -19.81 2.73 19.82
C SER A 87 -19.80 2.20 18.39
N ILE A 88 -20.73 1.29 18.10
CA ILE A 88 -21.02 0.84 16.74
C ILE A 88 -21.94 1.88 16.09
N ILE A 89 -21.54 2.41 14.94
CA ILE A 89 -22.34 3.35 14.13
C ILE A 89 -23.36 2.58 13.30
N CYS A 90 -22.90 1.52 12.61
CA CYS A 90 -23.78 0.63 11.86
C CYS A 90 -23.13 -0.74 11.64
N GLU A 91 -23.97 -1.72 11.32
CA GLU A 91 -23.56 -3.04 10.85
C GLU A 91 -24.18 -3.30 9.47
N LEU A 92 -23.39 -3.79 8.53
CA LEU A 92 -23.82 -4.18 7.19
C LEU A 92 -23.52 -5.67 7.00
N THR A 93 -24.51 -6.43 6.52
CA THR A 93 -24.36 -7.86 6.24
C THR A 93 -24.37 -8.10 4.74
N PHE A 94 -23.41 -8.89 4.27
CA PHE A 94 -23.19 -9.21 2.87
C PHE A 94 -23.53 -10.67 2.55
N PRO A 95 -23.87 -10.99 1.29
CA PRO A 95 -24.22 -12.35 0.90
C PRO A 95 -23.04 -13.33 1.06
N THR A 96 -21.84 -12.88 0.69
CA THR A 96 -20.59 -13.66 0.76
C THR A 96 -19.52 -12.90 1.55
N THR A 97 -18.35 -13.54 1.70
CA THR A 97 -17.21 -13.00 2.45
C THR A 97 -16.73 -11.67 1.88
N ILE A 98 -16.56 -10.69 2.75
CA ILE A 98 -15.94 -9.42 2.41
C ILE A 98 -14.44 -9.65 2.25
N LEU A 99 -13.91 -9.40 1.05
CA LEU A 99 -12.50 -9.60 0.73
C LEU A 99 -11.68 -8.32 0.92
N ALA A 100 -12.27 -7.15 0.68
CA ALA A 100 -11.66 -5.86 0.96
C ALA A 100 -12.70 -4.78 1.30
N VAL A 101 -12.28 -3.79 2.08
CA VAL A 101 -13.04 -2.56 2.35
C VAL A 101 -12.15 -1.37 2.01
N LYS A 102 -12.68 -0.34 1.36
CA LYS A 102 -11.96 0.92 1.14
C LYS A 102 -12.85 2.10 1.46
N LEU A 103 -12.26 3.16 2.01
CA LEU A 103 -12.99 4.36 2.44
C LEU A 103 -12.30 5.62 1.93
N ASN A 104 -13.09 6.63 1.61
CA ASN A 104 -12.68 8.02 1.56
C ASN A 104 -13.77 8.87 2.26
N ARG A 105 -13.67 10.20 2.25
CA ARG A 105 -14.62 11.06 2.97
C ARG A 105 -16.03 11.10 2.35
N ARG A 106 -16.23 10.46 1.19
CA ARG A 106 -17.49 10.48 0.43
C ARG A 106 -18.11 9.09 0.23
N ARG A 107 -17.28 8.05 0.17
CA ARG A 107 -17.66 6.68 -0.17
C ARG A 107 -17.03 5.66 0.74
N LEU A 108 -17.79 4.60 1.00
CA LEU A 108 -17.31 3.33 1.49
C LEU A 108 -17.59 2.30 0.40
N ILE A 109 -16.61 1.45 0.10
CA ILE A 109 -16.81 0.29 -0.77
C ILE A 109 -16.50 -1.00 -0.02
N ALA A 110 -17.32 -2.02 -0.27
CA ALA A 110 -17.07 -3.39 0.16
C ALA A 110 -16.93 -4.28 -1.09
N VAL A 111 -15.79 -4.94 -1.20
CA VAL A 111 -15.42 -5.80 -2.32
C VAL A 111 -15.64 -7.25 -1.91
N LEU A 112 -16.56 -7.92 -2.58
CA LEU A 112 -16.78 -9.35 -2.57
C LEU A 112 -16.08 -9.96 -3.80
N GLU A 113 -16.16 -11.28 -3.96
CA GLU A 113 -15.53 -11.96 -5.10
C GLU A 113 -16.10 -11.53 -6.45
N GLU A 114 -17.42 -11.39 -6.57
CA GLU A 114 -18.07 -11.05 -7.84
C GLU A 114 -18.79 -9.69 -7.80
N GLN A 115 -18.78 -8.98 -6.67
CA GLN A 115 -19.54 -7.76 -6.48
C GLN A 115 -18.76 -6.68 -5.72
N ILE A 116 -18.94 -5.42 -6.11
CA ILE A 116 -18.47 -4.26 -5.34
C ILE A 116 -19.69 -3.42 -4.95
N TYR A 117 -19.92 -3.30 -3.64
CA TYR A 117 -20.99 -2.47 -3.10
C TYR A 117 -20.45 -1.07 -2.80
N VAL A 118 -21.15 -0.04 -3.29
CA VAL A 118 -20.76 1.37 -3.15
C VAL A 118 -21.77 2.09 -2.27
N TYR A 119 -21.32 2.57 -1.11
CA TYR A 119 -22.13 3.26 -0.11
C TYR A 119 -21.76 4.74 0.00
N ASP A 120 -22.74 5.57 0.34
CA ASP A 120 -22.50 6.91 0.87
C ASP A 120 -22.09 6.81 2.34
N ILE A 121 -20.88 7.26 2.68
CA ILE A 121 -20.35 7.12 4.05
C ILE A 121 -21.08 8.02 5.07
N SER A 122 -21.77 9.08 4.62
CA SER A 122 -22.44 10.02 5.52
C SER A 122 -23.70 9.45 6.16
N ASN A 123 -24.41 8.57 5.42
CA ASN A 123 -25.69 8.00 5.85
C ASN A 123 -25.77 6.47 5.66
N MET A 124 -24.67 5.84 5.22
CA MET A 124 -24.54 4.40 4.98
C MET A 124 -25.56 3.83 3.98
N LYS A 125 -26.11 4.69 3.11
CA LYS A 125 -27.03 4.27 2.05
C LYS A 125 -26.26 3.58 0.93
N LEU A 126 -26.72 2.40 0.51
CA LEU A 126 -26.25 1.74 -0.71
C LEU A 126 -26.64 2.60 -1.92
N LEU A 127 -25.64 3.00 -2.71
CA LEU A 127 -25.82 3.80 -3.91
C LEU A 127 -25.82 2.94 -5.17
N HIS A 128 -24.90 1.98 -5.25
CA HIS A 128 -24.71 1.14 -6.43
C HIS A 128 -24.11 -0.21 -6.05
N THR A 129 -24.43 -1.25 -6.83
CA THR A 129 -23.77 -2.55 -6.78
C THR A 129 -23.17 -2.81 -8.15
N ILE A 130 -21.85 -2.92 -8.21
CA ILE A 130 -21.11 -3.22 -9.43
C ILE A 130 -20.93 -4.74 -9.50
N GLU A 131 -21.46 -5.36 -10.54
CA GLU A 131 -21.16 -6.76 -10.88
C GLU A 131 -19.80 -6.84 -11.57
N THR A 132 -18.98 -7.79 -11.13
CA THR A 132 -17.59 -7.98 -11.60
C THR A 132 -17.35 -9.45 -11.95
N PRO A 133 -16.41 -9.76 -12.85
CA PRO A 133 -15.90 -11.12 -12.97
C PRO A 133 -15.28 -11.59 -11.65
N PRO A 134 -15.11 -12.91 -11.44
CA PRO A 134 -14.49 -13.45 -10.23
C PRO A 134 -13.16 -12.77 -9.89
N ASN A 135 -13.10 -12.15 -8.71
CA ASN A 135 -11.99 -11.39 -8.16
C ASN A 135 -11.61 -11.93 -6.76
N PRO A 136 -11.13 -13.19 -6.66
CA PRO A 136 -10.87 -13.85 -5.37
C PRO A 136 -9.73 -13.21 -4.57
N THR A 137 -8.94 -12.34 -5.20
CA THR A 137 -7.85 -11.59 -4.55
C THR A 137 -8.22 -10.15 -4.22
N ALA A 138 -9.47 -9.75 -4.53
CA ALA A 138 -10.01 -8.41 -4.31
C ALA A 138 -9.11 -7.29 -4.84
N ILE A 139 -8.58 -7.46 -6.05
CA ILE A 139 -7.84 -6.41 -6.74
C ILE A 139 -8.82 -5.30 -7.05
N CYS A 140 -8.73 -4.22 -6.28
CA CYS A 140 -9.57 -3.04 -6.39
C CYS A 140 -8.85 -1.90 -5.67
N THR A 141 -8.88 -0.71 -6.25
CA THR A 141 -8.39 0.51 -5.60
C THR A 141 -9.43 1.61 -5.68
N MET A 142 -9.47 2.46 -4.66
CA MET A 142 -10.34 3.63 -4.61
C MET A 142 -9.51 4.87 -4.34
N SER A 143 -9.86 5.97 -5.01
CA SER A 143 -9.23 7.26 -4.80
C SER A 143 -9.45 7.77 -3.36
N PRO A 144 -8.40 8.23 -2.67
CA PRO A 144 -8.54 8.97 -1.42
C PRO A 144 -9.27 10.32 -1.58
N SER A 145 -9.26 10.91 -2.78
CA SER A 145 -9.94 12.16 -3.09
C SER A 145 -11.46 11.97 -3.14
N SER A 146 -12.19 12.91 -2.56
CA SER A 146 -13.65 12.97 -2.66
C SER A 146 -14.15 13.67 -3.93
N GLU A 147 -13.30 14.49 -4.56
CA GLU A 147 -13.63 15.17 -5.82
C GLU A 147 -13.46 14.20 -6.99
N ASN A 148 -12.25 13.66 -7.16
CA ASN A 148 -11.95 12.61 -8.13
C ASN A 148 -12.17 11.23 -7.48
N CYS A 149 -13.43 10.93 -7.15
CA CYS A 149 -13.79 9.73 -6.42
C CYS A 149 -13.92 8.51 -7.33
N PHE A 150 -12.80 8.03 -7.87
CA PHE A 150 -12.78 6.88 -8.77
C PHE A 150 -12.56 5.56 -8.04
N ILE A 151 -13.16 4.50 -8.57
CA ILE A 151 -12.87 3.09 -8.25
C ILE A 151 -12.24 2.47 -9.50
N ALA A 152 -11.20 1.66 -9.33
CA ALA A 152 -10.61 0.90 -10.41
C ALA A 152 -10.46 -0.58 -10.04
N TYR A 153 -10.89 -1.45 -10.95
CA TYR A 153 -10.90 -2.90 -10.76
C TYR A 153 -10.62 -3.63 -12.09
N PRO A 154 -10.03 -4.85 -12.06
CA PRO A 154 -9.78 -5.62 -13.28
C PRO A 154 -11.06 -6.02 -14.00
N THR A 155 -11.03 -6.01 -15.32
CA THR A 155 -12.11 -6.45 -16.20
C THR A 155 -11.54 -7.29 -17.34
N PRO A 156 -12.30 -8.21 -17.97
CA PRO A 156 -11.82 -8.99 -19.10
C PRO A 156 -11.43 -8.07 -20.26
N ALA A 157 -10.56 -8.55 -21.14
CA ALA A 157 -10.13 -7.78 -22.30
C ALA A 157 -11.32 -7.29 -23.14
N SER A 158 -11.38 -5.99 -23.41
CA SER A 158 -12.45 -5.39 -24.24
C SER A 158 -12.32 -5.76 -25.72
N ILE A 159 -11.12 -6.15 -26.15
CA ILE A 159 -10.84 -6.65 -27.50
C ILE A 159 -10.78 -8.17 -27.39
N SER A 160 -11.64 -8.86 -28.14
CA SER A 160 -11.76 -10.31 -28.12
C SER A 160 -10.40 -11.00 -28.24
N SER A 161 -10.08 -11.81 -27.22
CA SER A 161 -9.09 -12.87 -27.37
C SER A 161 -9.45 -13.71 -28.61
N PRO A 162 -8.45 -14.21 -29.38
CA PRO A 162 -8.74 -15.06 -30.52
C PRO A 162 -9.65 -16.23 -30.12
N PRO A 163 -10.51 -16.72 -31.03
CA PRO A 163 -11.51 -17.74 -30.70
C PRO A 163 -10.85 -18.95 -30.03
N ILE A 164 -11.45 -19.37 -28.91
CA ILE A 164 -11.06 -20.55 -28.14
C ILE A 164 -10.96 -21.73 -29.10
N LYS A 165 -9.81 -22.42 -29.12
CA LYS A 165 -9.67 -23.67 -29.87
C LYS A 165 -10.71 -24.67 -29.33
N PRO A 166 -11.48 -25.36 -30.19
CA PRO A 166 -12.46 -26.33 -29.72
C PRO A 166 -11.77 -27.43 -28.89
N GLY A 167 -12.24 -27.62 -27.64
CA GLY A 167 -11.73 -28.64 -26.72
C GLY A 167 -11.06 -28.14 -25.43
N VAL A 168 -10.96 -26.82 -25.21
CA VAL A 168 -10.44 -26.24 -23.95
C VAL A 168 -11.62 -25.89 -23.04
N LEU A 169 -11.58 -26.34 -21.77
CA LEU A 169 -12.56 -25.97 -20.73
C LEU A 169 -12.60 -24.43 -20.58
N PRO A 170 -13.75 -23.84 -20.19
CA PRO A 170 -13.84 -22.39 -19.97
C PRO A 170 -12.87 -21.97 -18.86
N GLU A 171 -11.72 -21.41 -19.24
CA GLU A 171 -10.78 -20.77 -18.35
C GLU A 171 -11.41 -19.44 -17.87
N ILE A 172 -11.22 -19.09 -16.59
CA ILE A 172 -11.67 -17.80 -16.05
C ILE A 172 -11.13 -16.69 -16.96
N PRO A 173 -11.98 -15.78 -17.48
CA PRO A 173 -11.53 -14.77 -18.44
C PRO A 173 -10.38 -13.97 -17.84
N ALA A 174 -9.22 -13.98 -18.49
CA ALA A 174 -8.07 -13.22 -18.02
C ALA A 174 -8.43 -11.73 -17.94
N THR A 175 -8.39 -11.16 -16.74
CA THR A 175 -8.70 -9.74 -16.50
C THR A 175 -7.46 -8.89 -16.76
N THR A 176 -7.21 -8.57 -18.03
CA THR A 176 -6.02 -7.83 -18.49
C THR A 176 -6.22 -6.32 -18.52
N ASP A 177 -7.48 -5.90 -18.58
CA ASP A 177 -7.89 -4.50 -18.64
C ASP A 177 -8.35 -4.03 -17.25
N VAL A 178 -8.47 -2.73 -17.07
CA VAL A 178 -8.91 -2.11 -15.81
C VAL A 178 -10.06 -1.18 -16.09
N MET A 179 -11.20 -1.45 -15.44
CA MET A 179 -12.37 -0.58 -15.47
C MET A 179 -12.17 0.60 -14.51
N VAL A 180 -12.50 1.81 -14.94
CA VAL A 180 -12.53 3.04 -14.13
C VAL A 180 -13.98 3.48 -13.97
N PHE A 181 -14.45 3.52 -12.72
CA PHE A 181 -15.82 3.84 -12.35
C PHE A 181 -15.85 5.13 -11.52
N ASP A 182 -16.72 6.07 -11.87
CA ASP A 182 -17.02 7.26 -11.08
C ASP A 182 -17.92 6.88 -9.90
N ALA A 183 -17.43 6.96 -8.66
CA ALA A 183 -18.28 6.69 -7.52
C ALA A 183 -19.12 7.91 -7.10
N ASN A 184 -18.83 9.11 -7.57
CA ASN A 184 -19.70 10.28 -7.39
C ASN A 184 -20.94 10.19 -8.28
N ALA A 185 -20.73 9.98 -9.59
CA ALA A 185 -21.80 9.83 -10.57
C ALA A 185 -22.42 8.41 -10.60
N CYS A 186 -21.74 7.42 -10.00
CA CYS A 186 -22.10 6.00 -10.03
C CYS A 186 -22.17 5.44 -11.47
N GLU A 187 -21.17 5.77 -12.29
CA GLU A 187 -21.13 5.38 -13.70
C GLU A 187 -19.76 4.87 -14.16
N ALA A 188 -19.80 4.03 -15.19
CA ALA A 188 -18.65 3.54 -15.91
C ALA A 188 -18.02 4.65 -16.76
N ILE A 189 -16.75 5.02 -16.53
CA ILE A 189 -16.09 6.11 -17.30
C ILE A 189 -15.24 5.56 -18.44
N ASN A 190 -14.28 4.68 -18.14
CA ASN A 190 -13.25 4.32 -19.10
C ASN A 190 -12.67 2.92 -18.81
N ILE A 191 -12.10 2.30 -19.84
CA ILE A 191 -11.38 1.03 -19.72
C ILE A 191 -9.93 1.25 -20.13
N ILE A 192 -9.01 0.91 -19.23
CA ILE A 192 -7.58 0.98 -19.46
C ILE A 192 -7.10 -0.39 -19.93
N GLN A 193 -6.55 -0.45 -21.15
CA GLN A 193 -5.81 -1.60 -21.66
C GLN A 193 -4.44 -1.66 -20.98
N ALA A 194 -4.43 -2.21 -19.76
CA ALA A 194 -3.30 -2.07 -18.86
C ALA A 194 -2.14 -3.01 -19.20
N HIS A 195 -2.43 -4.29 -19.45
CA HIS A 195 -1.42 -5.34 -19.62
C HIS A 195 -1.87 -6.42 -20.63
N LYS A 196 -0.94 -7.30 -21.03
CA LYS A 196 -1.24 -8.50 -21.85
C LYS A 196 -1.41 -9.77 -21.01
N SER A 197 -1.26 -9.65 -19.70
CA SER A 197 -1.41 -10.72 -18.71
C SER A 197 -2.26 -10.19 -17.57
N PRO A 198 -2.91 -11.05 -16.78
CA PRO A 198 -3.85 -10.63 -15.75
C PRO A 198 -3.28 -9.53 -14.86
N VAL A 199 -4.08 -8.48 -14.63
CA VAL A 199 -3.76 -7.43 -13.67
C VAL A 199 -3.66 -8.06 -12.27
N SER A 200 -2.60 -7.75 -11.54
CA SER A 200 -2.34 -8.29 -10.20
C SER A 200 -2.28 -7.22 -9.11
N SER A 201 -2.06 -5.95 -9.47
CA SER A 201 -1.93 -4.86 -8.51
C SER A 201 -2.35 -3.52 -9.13
N LEU A 202 -3.04 -2.71 -8.32
CA LEU A 202 -3.55 -1.38 -8.66
C LEU A 202 -3.30 -0.42 -7.50
N ALA A 203 -2.98 0.83 -7.81
CA ALA A 203 -2.90 1.91 -6.82
C ALA A 203 -3.25 3.25 -7.45
N MET A 204 -4.04 4.07 -6.74
CA MET A 204 -4.29 5.48 -7.12
C MET A 204 -3.44 6.42 -6.28
N ASN A 205 -3.11 7.58 -6.84
CA ASN A 205 -2.53 8.68 -6.08
C ASN A 205 -3.60 9.39 -5.22
N ARG A 206 -3.15 10.26 -4.31
CA ARG A 206 -4.01 10.97 -3.35
C ARG A 206 -5.08 11.82 -4.04
N GLU A 207 -4.74 12.48 -5.14
CA GLU A 207 -5.63 13.37 -5.88
C GLU A 207 -6.61 12.62 -6.80
N GLY A 208 -6.48 11.30 -6.97
CA GLY A 208 -7.32 10.52 -7.89
C GLY A 208 -7.05 10.78 -9.37
N THR A 209 -5.91 11.37 -9.71
CA THR A 209 -5.55 11.77 -11.08
C THR A 209 -4.61 10.77 -11.77
N MET A 210 -4.03 9.83 -11.04
CA MET A 210 -3.11 8.81 -11.57
C MET A 210 -3.47 7.43 -11.05
N LEU A 211 -3.36 6.43 -11.92
CA LEU A 211 -3.49 5.01 -11.60
C LEU A 211 -2.22 4.27 -12.01
N ALA A 212 -1.56 3.62 -11.06
CA ALA A 212 -0.49 2.68 -11.32
C ALA A 212 -1.04 1.25 -11.40
N THR A 213 -0.53 0.46 -12.34
CA THR A 213 -0.96 -0.93 -12.58
C THR A 213 0.23 -1.86 -12.81
N ALA A 214 0.09 -3.11 -12.38
CA ALA A 214 1.00 -4.20 -12.69
C ALA A 214 0.25 -5.49 -13.02
N SER A 215 0.84 -6.34 -13.85
CA SER A 215 0.33 -7.69 -14.13
C SER A 215 0.93 -8.74 -13.20
N ASP A 216 0.41 -9.96 -13.28
CA ASP A 216 0.95 -11.17 -12.64
C ASP A 216 2.42 -11.46 -12.99
N LYS A 217 2.91 -10.99 -14.14
CA LYS A 217 4.34 -11.03 -14.50
C LYS A 217 5.17 -10.07 -13.65
N GLY A 218 4.60 -8.93 -13.27
CA GLY A 218 5.24 -7.92 -12.41
C GLY A 218 6.59 -7.39 -12.90
N THR A 219 6.90 -7.52 -14.19
CA THR A 219 8.15 -7.02 -14.79
C THR A 219 8.08 -5.53 -15.13
N VAL A 220 6.87 -5.05 -15.44
CA VAL A 220 6.60 -3.68 -15.88
C VAL A 220 5.47 -3.10 -15.06
N ILE A 221 5.67 -1.86 -14.62
CA ILE A 221 4.67 -1.05 -13.92
C ILE A 221 4.28 0.09 -14.86
N ARG A 222 2.99 0.31 -15.05
CA ARG A 222 2.47 1.41 -15.89
C ARG A 222 1.73 2.40 -15.03
N VAL A 223 1.78 3.67 -15.41
CA VAL A 223 1.00 4.74 -14.78
C VAL A 223 0.15 5.43 -15.85
N PHE A 224 -1.12 5.62 -15.54
CA PHE A 224 -2.13 6.23 -16.42
C PHE A 224 -2.72 7.47 -15.77
N ALA A 225 -3.04 8.49 -16.56
CA ALA A 225 -3.79 9.65 -16.13
C ALA A 225 -5.30 9.35 -16.10
N LEU A 226 -5.96 9.64 -14.99
CA LEU A 226 -7.41 9.54 -14.82
C LEU A 226 -8.08 10.91 -15.01
N PRO A 227 -9.30 10.96 -15.58
CA PRO A 227 -10.08 9.85 -16.14
C PRO A 227 -9.71 9.47 -17.58
N SER A 228 -8.75 10.17 -18.19
CA SER A 228 -8.43 10.05 -19.63
C SER A 228 -7.91 8.68 -20.11
N ALA A 229 -7.52 7.79 -19.19
CA ALA A 229 -6.89 6.50 -19.45
C ALA A 229 -5.57 6.58 -20.26
N GLN A 230 -4.95 7.76 -20.37
CA GLN A 230 -3.71 7.93 -21.12
C GLN A 230 -2.50 7.43 -20.32
N LYS A 231 -1.69 6.56 -20.91
CA LYS A 231 -0.44 6.08 -20.29
C LYS A 231 0.57 7.23 -20.21
N ILE A 232 0.95 7.62 -18.99
CA ILE A 232 1.89 8.74 -18.75
C ILE A 232 3.29 8.27 -18.34
N ALA A 233 3.43 7.07 -17.78
CA ALA A 233 4.74 6.50 -17.45
C ALA A 233 4.76 4.98 -17.57
N GLN A 234 5.95 4.43 -17.76
CA GLN A 234 6.22 2.99 -17.76
C GLN A 234 7.58 2.73 -17.14
N PHE A 235 7.63 1.85 -16.15
CA PHE A 235 8.84 1.51 -15.40
C PHE A 235 9.11 0.02 -15.52
N ARG A 236 10.39 -0.36 -15.61
CA ARG A 236 10.78 -1.77 -15.58
C ARG A 236 11.33 -2.10 -14.20
N ARG A 237 10.60 -2.94 -13.47
CA ARG A 237 10.99 -3.42 -12.14
C ARG A 237 12.17 -4.39 -12.23
N GLY A 238 12.14 -5.31 -13.18
CA GLY A 238 13.22 -6.27 -13.36
C GLY A 238 13.12 -7.09 -14.65
N ALA A 239 14.16 -7.87 -14.94
CA ALA A 239 14.17 -8.76 -16.09
C ALA A 239 13.32 -10.02 -15.89
N TYR A 240 13.27 -10.53 -14.66
CA TYR A 240 12.57 -11.75 -14.30
C TYR A 240 11.22 -11.45 -13.67
N PRO A 241 10.18 -12.26 -13.89
CA PRO A 241 8.90 -12.11 -13.22
C PRO A 241 9.01 -12.09 -11.69
N ALA A 242 8.12 -11.35 -11.04
CA ALA A 242 8.02 -11.25 -9.58
C ALA A 242 6.58 -10.89 -9.21
N LYS A 243 6.05 -11.48 -8.13
CA LYS A 243 4.72 -11.13 -7.62
C LYS A 243 4.77 -9.77 -6.95
N ILE A 244 4.05 -8.78 -7.48
CA ILE A 244 3.95 -7.46 -6.85
C ILE A 244 3.10 -7.56 -5.57
N HIS A 245 3.62 -7.05 -4.47
CA HIS A 245 2.92 -7.00 -3.18
C HIS A 245 2.22 -5.65 -2.98
N SER A 246 2.91 -4.53 -3.27
CA SER A 246 2.34 -3.19 -3.15
C SER A 246 2.88 -2.24 -4.21
N ILE A 247 2.03 -1.28 -4.59
CA ILE A 247 2.38 -0.10 -5.37
C ILE A 247 1.85 1.10 -4.60
N THR A 248 2.67 2.13 -4.40
CA THR A 248 2.28 3.30 -3.59
C THR A 248 2.88 4.57 -4.15
N PHE A 249 2.06 5.61 -4.34
CA PHE A 249 2.53 6.95 -4.66
C PHE A 249 2.98 7.67 -3.39
N ASN A 250 3.98 8.53 -3.47
CA ASN A 250 4.21 9.50 -2.40
C ASN A 250 3.12 10.60 -2.40
N ALA A 251 3.07 11.40 -1.34
CA ALA A 251 2.04 12.42 -1.16
C ALA A 251 1.96 13.47 -2.28
N THR A 252 3.08 13.74 -2.98
CA THR A 252 3.15 14.69 -4.10
C THR A 252 3.01 14.04 -5.48
N SER A 253 2.80 12.73 -5.55
CA SER A 253 2.71 11.95 -6.80
C SER A 253 3.96 12.02 -7.69
N THR A 254 5.13 12.31 -7.13
CA THR A 254 6.42 12.41 -7.84
C THR A 254 7.25 11.13 -7.76
N LEU A 255 6.98 10.26 -6.79
CA LEU A 255 7.65 8.97 -6.59
C LEU A 255 6.63 7.83 -6.54
N LEU A 256 7.03 6.67 -7.08
CA LEU A 256 6.27 5.43 -7.06
C LEU A 256 7.10 4.33 -6.41
N LEU A 257 6.63 3.81 -5.28
CA LEU A 257 7.25 2.71 -4.55
C LEU A 257 6.61 1.38 -4.99
N VAL A 258 7.42 0.37 -5.23
CA VAL A 258 6.97 -0.95 -5.72
C VAL A 258 7.70 -2.04 -4.95
N SER A 259 6.93 -2.84 -4.20
CA SER A 259 7.45 -4.02 -3.50
C SER A 259 6.96 -5.32 -4.15
N SER A 260 7.75 -6.38 -4.06
CA SER A 260 7.44 -7.69 -4.63
C SER A 260 7.93 -8.83 -3.73
N ASP A 261 7.79 -10.08 -4.19
CA ASP A 261 8.34 -11.28 -3.55
C ASP A 261 9.88 -11.34 -3.53
N THR A 262 10.54 -10.50 -4.33
CA THR A 262 11.97 -10.19 -4.18
C THR A 262 12.27 -9.41 -2.90
N ASP A 263 13.51 -9.45 -2.42
CA ASP A 263 13.96 -8.63 -1.29
C ASP A 263 14.09 -7.13 -1.61
N THR A 264 14.03 -6.74 -2.87
CA THR A 264 14.23 -5.35 -3.31
C THR A 264 12.90 -4.62 -3.48
N VAL A 265 12.79 -3.43 -2.88
CA VAL A 265 11.72 -2.46 -3.17
C VAL A 265 12.30 -1.40 -4.10
N HIS A 266 11.63 -1.15 -5.21
CA HIS A 266 12.03 -0.19 -6.22
C HIS A 266 11.28 1.14 -6.04
N ILE A 267 12.00 2.25 -6.20
CA ILE A 267 11.44 3.60 -6.17
C ILE A 267 11.68 4.24 -7.54
N PHE A 268 10.60 4.57 -8.24
CA PHE A 268 10.66 5.23 -9.53
C PHE A 268 10.28 6.70 -9.40
N ARG A 269 10.95 7.56 -10.16
CA ARG A 269 10.55 8.96 -10.30
C ARG A 269 9.56 9.10 -11.44
N ILE A 270 8.41 9.70 -11.14
CA ILE A 270 7.42 10.08 -12.16
C ILE A 270 7.84 11.45 -12.66
N ALA A 271 8.09 11.56 -13.97
CA ALA A 271 8.48 12.83 -14.56
C ALA A 271 7.31 13.82 -14.45
N ASP A 272 7.55 14.99 -13.85
CA ASP A 272 6.59 16.07 -13.86
C ASP A 272 6.35 16.52 -15.30
N GLY A 273 5.15 16.26 -15.82
CA GLY A 273 4.71 16.81 -17.10
C GLY A 273 4.72 18.35 -17.14
N ARG A 274 4.91 19.01 -15.98
CA ARG A 274 5.08 20.47 -15.84
C ARG A 274 6.46 20.97 -16.25
N ASN A 275 7.48 20.11 -16.32
CA ASN A 275 8.85 20.49 -16.72
C ASN A 275 9.25 19.88 -18.07
N LYS A 276 8.37 20.00 -19.08
CA LYS A 276 8.86 19.98 -20.47
C LYS A 276 9.66 21.26 -20.68
N LYS A 277 10.99 21.13 -20.59
CA LYS A 277 11.96 22.16 -20.98
C LYS A 277 11.47 22.88 -22.24
N ALA A 278 11.50 24.21 -22.19
CA ALA A 278 11.44 25.06 -23.36
C ALA A 278 12.28 24.44 -24.48
N VAL A 279 11.62 24.00 -25.54
CA VAL A 279 12.30 23.67 -26.78
C VAL A 279 13.01 24.96 -27.18
N LYS A 280 14.35 24.96 -27.17
CA LYS A 280 15.13 25.99 -27.85
C LYS A 280 14.65 25.95 -29.30
N GLY A 281 13.81 26.93 -29.66
CA GLY A 281 13.32 27.10 -31.00
C GLY A 281 14.49 27.13 -31.98
N ILE A 282 14.32 26.39 -33.07
CA ILE A 282 15.17 26.45 -34.25
C ILE A 282 15.20 27.92 -34.72
N PRO A 283 16.38 28.53 -34.99
CA PRO A 283 16.44 29.91 -35.42
C PRO A 283 15.86 30.03 -36.84
N GLY A 284 14.81 30.85 -37.03
CA GLY A 284 14.43 31.29 -38.38
C GLY A 284 12.95 31.43 -38.73
N VAL A 285 12.02 31.59 -37.78
CA VAL A 285 10.63 31.98 -38.15
C VAL A 285 10.15 33.14 -37.26
N PRO A 286 9.73 34.28 -37.83
CA PRO A 286 9.19 35.39 -37.05
C PRO A 286 7.76 35.08 -36.61
N THR A 287 7.55 34.91 -35.31
CA THR A 287 6.22 34.83 -34.69
C THR A 287 5.76 36.23 -34.29
N VAL A 288 4.58 36.62 -34.77
CA VAL A 288 3.88 37.87 -34.46
C VAL A 288 3.34 37.83 -33.02
N PRO A 289 3.46 38.91 -32.22
CA PRO A 289 3.07 38.89 -30.81
C PRO A 289 1.55 39.00 -30.63
N LEU A 290 0.97 38.11 -29.82
CA LEU A 290 -0.39 38.25 -29.30
C LEU A 290 -0.34 38.88 -27.90
N HIS A 291 -1.18 39.88 -27.72
CA HIS A 291 -1.28 40.77 -26.57
C HIS A 291 -1.55 40.06 -25.24
N HIS A 292 -0.79 40.45 -24.23
CA HIS A 292 -1.09 40.25 -22.81
C HIS A 292 -2.24 41.16 -22.36
N SER A 293 -3.14 40.62 -21.54
CA SER A 293 -3.91 41.40 -20.58
C SER A 293 -3.57 40.90 -19.18
N ASP A 294 -2.84 41.73 -18.44
CA ASP A 294 -2.57 41.59 -17.02
C ASP A 294 -3.85 41.69 -16.20
N SER A 295 -3.99 40.88 -15.13
CA SER A 295 -4.67 41.32 -13.92
C SER A 295 -4.31 40.47 -12.70
N TYR A 296 -3.62 41.15 -11.77
CA TYR A 296 -3.67 41.07 -10.31
C TYR A 296 -3.34 39.75 -9.60
N ALA A 297 -2.10 39.72 -9.10
CA ALA A 297 -1.76 39.08 -7.84
C ALA A 297 -2.34 39.87 -6.66
N SER A 298 -3.05 39.19 -5.77
CA SER A 298 -3.36 39.70 -4.42
C SER A 298 -3.03 38.61 -3.40
N SER A 299 -2.00 38.89 -2.62
CA SER A 299 -1.66 38.26 -1.35
C SER A 299 -2.82 38.38 -0.36
N VAL A 300 -3.25 37.27 0.25
CA VAL A 300 -3.93 37.33 1.56
C VAL A 300 -3.48 36.15 2.43
N THR A 301 -3.21 36.53 3.67
CA THR A 301 -2.66 35.87 4.85
C THR A 301 -3.35 34.59 5.30
N SER A 302 -2.54 33.76 5.97
CA SER A 302 -2.92 32.70 6.89
C SER A 302 -3.95 33.16 7.93
N MET A 303 -5.08 32.48 8.02
CA MET A 303 -5.90 32.44 9.23
C MET A 303 -6.31 30.99 9.49
N GLY A 304 -6.01 30.53 10.71
CA GLY A 304 -6.45 29.24 11.23
C GLY A 304 -7.96 29.20 11.36
N ALA A 305 -8.51 28.01 11.19
CA ALA A 305 -9.89 27.72 11.51
C ALA A 305 -9.91 26.45 12.37
N ASP A 306 -9.94 26.68 13.67
CA ASP A 306 -10.56 25.80 14.64
C ASP A 306 -12.04 25.60 14.25
N ALA A 307 -12.50 24.36 14.28
CA ALA A 307 -13.93 24.06 14.25
C ALA A 307 -14.21 22.95 15.27
N ASP A 308 -14.65 23.43 16.42
CA ASP A 308 -15.05 22.67 17.59
C ASP A 308 -16.50 22.18 17.48
N SER A 309 -16.77 21.12 18.26
CA SER A 309 -18.07 20.75 18.86
C SER A 309 -19.33 20.59 17.98
N ILE A 310 -19.78 19.34 17.84
CA ILE A 310 -21.21 19.02 17.73
C ILE A 310 -21.70 18.69 19.14
N SER A 311 -22.64 19.49 19.64
CA SER A 311 -23.28 19.35 20.95
C SER A 311 -24.33 18.24 20.97
N ASP A 312 -24.25 17.40 22.00
CA ASP A 312 -25.30 16.49 22.46
C ASP A 312 -26.41 17.24 23.20
N SER A 313 -27.64 16.74 23.07
CA SER A 313 -28.70 16.97 24.05
C SER A 313 -29.50 15.69 24.27
N MET A 314 -29.33 15.04 25.42
CA MET A 314 -30.40 14.35 26.12
C MET A 314 -30.00 14.14 27.60
N THR A 315 -30.77 14.77 28.48
CA THR A 315 -30.74 14.68 29.94
C THR A 315 -31.51 13.45 30.42
N VAL A 316 -30.96 12.66 31.36
CA VAL A 316 -31.68 12.09 32.52
C VAL A 316 -30.69 11.87 33.69
N ALA A 317 -31.20 11.98 34.91
CA ALA A 317 -30.54 12.21 36.20
C ALA A 317 -30.15 10.95 37.00
N ASP A 318 -29.56 11.24 38.18
CA ASP A 318 -29.28 10.43 39.38
C ASP A 318 -28.13 9.40 39.32
N GLY A 319 -27.27 9.24 40.34
CA GLY A 319 -27.17 9.86 41.66
C GLY A 319 -26.40 8.94 42.62
N SER A 320 -25.36 9.45 43.30
CA SER A 320 -24.69 8.91 44.52
C SER A 320 -24.04 7.50 44.45
N GLY A 321 -22.93 7.17 45.13
CA GLY A 321 -22.25 7.79 46.26
C GLY A 321 -20.87 7.18 46.53
N ARG A 322 -20.23 7.79 47.53
CA ARG A 322 -18.84 7.67 48.00
C ARG A 322 -18.56 6.40 48.81
N TYR A 323 -17.28 6.01 48.93
CA TYR A 323 -16.50 5.66 50.15
C TYR A 323 -15.05 5.38 49.66
N GLY A 324 -13.95 5.99 50.14
CA GLY A 324 -13.42 6.01 51.52
C GLY A 324 -12.28 4.98 51.62
N ASP A 325 -11.05 5.31 51.19
CA ASP A 325 -9.86 5.60 52.03
C ASP A 325 -9.41 4.48 52.98
N THR A 326 -8.17 3.97 52.83
CA THR A 326 -7.19 3.88 53.94
C THR A 326 -5.80 3.41 53.51
N GLN A 327 -4.83 3.93 54.26
CA GLN A 327 -3.38 3.91 54.04
C GLN A 327 -2.64 2.64 54.51
N ARG A 328 -1.33 2.66 54.18
CA ARG A 328 -0.13 2.27 54.97
C ARG A 328 0.42 0.85 54.78
N GLY A 329 1.72 0.83 54.45
CA GLY A 329 2.68 0.08 55.27
C GLY A 329 3.85 -0.60 54.55
N ARG A 330 5.02 0.05 54.62
CA ARG A 330 6.36 -0.51 54.94
C ARG A 330 6.90 -1.72 54.13
N GLY A 331 8.02 -1.51 53.43
CA GLY A 331 9.01 -2.57 53.17
C GLY A 331 9.82 -2.95 54.43
N PRO A 332 11.05 -3.51 54.34
CA PRO A 332 11.79 -3.98 53.17
C PRO A 332 12.55 -5.33 53.43
N SER A 333 13.54 -5.64 52.56
CA SER A 333 14.77 -6.43 52.84
C SER A 333 14.62 -7.96 52.87
N SER A 334 15.38 -8.78 52.12
CA SER A 334 16.84 -8.95 51.94
C SER A 334 17.26 -10.30 52.53
N SER A 335 17.89 -11.17 51.75
CA SER A 335 19.13 -11.93 52.08
C SER A 335 19.33 -13.06 51.07
N ARG A 336 20.47 -13.06 50.34
CA ARG A 336 21.70 -13.89 50.52
C ARG A 336 21.40 -15.39 50.32
N VAL A 337 22.12 -16.15 49.49
CA VAL A 337 23.52 -16.64 49.58
C VAL A 337 23.79 -17.36 48.23
N ALA A 338 24.77 -17.01 47.39
CA ALA A 338 26.19 -17.38 47.35
C ALA A 338 26.55 -18.83 46.93
N ASN A 339 27.60 -18.91 46.09
CA ASN A 339 28.45 -20.05 45.70
C ASN A 339 27.88 -21.10 44.74
N GLY A 340 28.61 -21.62 43.75
CA GLY A 340 30.01 -21.39 43.40
C GLY A 340 30.50 -22.33 42.27
N SER A 341 31.46 -21.79 41.50
CA SER A 341 32.67 -22.43 40.92
C SER A 341 32.67 -23.66 39.98
N SER A 342 33.51 -23.49 38.94
CA SER A 342 34.42 -24.44 38.24
C SER A 342 33.80 -25.44 37.24
N GLY A 343 34.39 -25.75 36.07
CA GLY A 343 35.66 -25.41 35.43
C GLY A 343 36.12 -26.54 34.50
N ARG A 344 36.78 -26.21 33.37
CA ARG A 344 37.59 -27.07 32.44
C ARG A 344 36.85 -28.17 31.65
N GLY A 345 37.18 -28.54 30.41
CA GLY A 345 38.24 -28.15 29.48
C GLY A 345 38.53 -29.26 28.45
N SER A 346 38.79 -28.86 27.20
CA SER A 346 39.75 -29.41 26.21
C SER A 346 39.50 -30.67 25.35
N SER A 347 40.05 -30.55 24.13
CA SER A 347 40.54 -31.52 23.12
C SER A 347 39.54 -32.03 22.06
N GLY A 348 39.79 -32.05 20.74
CA GLY A 348 40.96 -31.68 19.93
C GLY A 348 41.58 -32.87 19.16
N SER A 349 41.27 -33.03 17.86
CA SER A 349 42.12 -33.59 16.76
C SER A 349 41.34 -33.41 15.44
N LYS A 350 41.80 -32.88 14.28
CA LYS A 350 43.01 -32.87 13.41
C LYS A 350 43.19 -34.05 12.43
N GLY A 351 43.13 -33.70 11.13
CA GLY A 351 43.71 -34.38 9.95
C GLY A 351 42.69 -35.11 9.06
N GLN A 352 42.69 -35.05 7.73
CA GLN A 352 43.52 -34.43 6.69
C GLN A 352 42.79 -34.57 5.33
N ALA A 353 43.05 -33.67 4.38
CA ALA A 353 42.53 -33.66 3.00
C ALA A 353 43.30 -34.67 2.08
N PRO A 354 42.99 -34.83 0.76
CA PRO A 354 43.36 -33.78 -0.22
C PRO A 354 42.59 -33.70 -1.58
N PHE A 355 42.96 -32.68 -2.38
CA PHE A 355 42.76 -32.40 -3.83
C PHE A 355 41.34 -32.15 -4.37
N GLU A 356 41.04 -31.29 -5.35
CA GLU A 356 41.58 -30.06 -5.98
C GLU A 356 40.56 -29.70 -7.08
N GLY A 357 40.32 -28.42 -7.41
CA GLY A 357 39.39 -28.08 -8.50
C GLY A 357 38.93 -26.63 -8.51
N MET A 358 39.84 -25.74 -8.88
CA MET A 358 39.64 -24.29 -8.99
C MET A 358 38.92 -23.91 -10.30
N LEU A 359 37.85 -23.09 -10.22
CA LEU A 359 37.42 -22.25 -11.35
C LEU A 359 37.25 -20.79 -10.92
N ARG A 360 37.88 -19.94 -11.73
CA ARG A 360 38.23 -18.54 -11.49
C ARG A 360 37.07 -17.58 -11.77
N LYS A 361 37.03 -16.49 -10.98
CA LYS A 361 36.40 -15.22 -11.33
C LYS A 361 36.99 -14.68 -12.64
N ALA A 362 36.15 -14.29 -13.59
CA ALA A 362 36.55 -13.53 -14.77
C ALA A 362 35.91 -12.14 -14.74
N SER A 363 36.80 -11.14 -14.73
CA SER A 363 36.55 -9.72 -14.91
C SER A 363 36.15 -9.45 -16.36
N TRP A 364 34.99 -8.83 -16.60
CA TRP A 364 34.63 -8.32 -17.93
C TRP A 364 35.20 -6.91 -18.09
N LYS A 365 36.41 -6.82 -18.63
CA LYS A 365 36.98 -5.58 -19.18
C LYS A 365 37.44 -5.87 -20.61
N GLY A 366 36.92 -5.11 -21.56
CA GLY A 366 37.53 -4.89 -22.87
C GLY A 366 36.93 -5.69 -24.03
N LEU A 367 36.00 -5.05 -24.77
CA LEU A 367 36.02 -4.98 -26.24
C LEU A 367 34.96 -3.98 -26.72
N VAL A 368 35.27 -2.69 -26.56
CA VAL A 368 34.63 -1.62 -27.34
C VAL A 368 35.49 -1.47 -28.59
N ASN A 369 35.11 -2.17 -29.67
CA ASN A 369 35.76 -1.98 -30.96
C ASN A 369 35.14 -0.75 -31.63
N SER A 370 35.76 0.40 -31.40
CA SER A 370 35.57 1.61 -32.20
C SER A 370 36.10 1.33 -33.61
N LYS A 371 35.19 1.11 -34.56
CA LYS A 371 35.31 1.34 -36.02
C LYS A 371 34.27 0.50 -36.78
N PHE A 372 33.01 0.89 -36.72
CA PHE A 372 31.99 0.69 -37.77
C PHE A 372 30.83 1.65 -37.49
N VAL A 373 31.13 2.96 -37.55
CA VAL A 373 30.12 4.03 -37.60
C VAL A 373 30.33 4.72 -38.93
N GLY A 374 29.44 4.43 -39.88
CA GLY A 374 29.47 5.04 -41.20
C GLY A 374 28.75 4.17 -42.22
N LYS A 375 27.53 4.59 -42.58
CA LYS A 375 26.68 4.07 -43.67
C LYS A 375 25.72 2.92 -43.33
N ALA A 376 24.69 3.22 -42.52
CA ALA A 376 23.40 2.52 -42.55
C ALA A 376 22.28 3.42 -41.99
N ALA A 377 22.19 4.67 -42.46
CA ALA A 377 21.23 5.69 -41.96
C ALA A 377 20.15 6.05 -42.98
N GLN A 378 19.82 5.17 -43.92
CA GLN A 378 18.71 5.39 -44.85
C GLN A 378 17.92 4.07 -44.97
N LEU A 379 16.62 4.16 -44.64
CA LEU A 379 15.62 3.09 -44.45
C LEU A 379 15.61 2.38 -43.08
N MET A 380 14.91 3.00 -42.12
CA MET A 380 14.32 2.31 -40.97
C MET A 380 12.85 2.76 -40.84
N PRO A 381 11.85 1.85 -40.89
CA PRO A 381 10.43 2.19 -40.72
C PRO A 381 10.11 2.65 -39.29
N ASP A 382 9.02 3.41 -39.13
CA ASP A 382 8.46 4.00 -37.89
C ASP A 382 8.07 3.02 -36.74
N MET A 383 8.67 1.83 -36.67
CA MET A 383 8.37 0.79 -35.68
C MET A 383 9.52 0.52 -34.69
N LEU A 384 10.41 1.51 -34.47
CA LEU A 384 11.57 1.40 -33.58
C LEU A 384 11.73 2.58 -32.59
N SER A 385 10.63 3.22 -32.20
CA SER A 385 10.63 4.26 -31.14
C SER A 385 10.46 3.69 -29.71
N GLU A 386 10.17 2.38 -29.56
CA GLU A 386 10.01 1.73 -28.24
C GLU A 386 11.30 1.11 -27.66
N MET A 387 12.48 1.63 -28.02
CA MET A 387 13.73 1.24 -27.34
C MET A 387 14.35 2.43 -26.61
N TRP A 388 13.55 3.00 -25.71
CA TRP A 388 14.08 3.76 -24.57
C TRP A 388 14.62 2.75 -23.56
N GLU A 389 15.86 2.93 -23.09
CA GLU A 389 16.33 2.16 -21.93
C GLU A 389 15.29 2.30 -20.83
N PRO A 390 14.72 1.19 -20.33
CA PRO A 390 13.76 1.26 -19.25
C PRO A 390 14.42 1.97 -18.09
N SER A 391 13.85 3.07 -17.61
CA SER A 391 14.45 3.86 -16.53
C SER A 391 14.71 2.92 -15.35
N ARG A 392 15.99 2.76 -15.00
CA ARG A 392 16.39 2.10 -13.76
C ARG A 392 15.68 2.80 -12.61
N ASP A 393 15.42 2.07 -11.54
CA ASP A 393 14.95 2.63 -10.28
C ASP A 393 15.79 3.87 -9.90
N PHE A 394 15.10 4.93 -9.49
CA PHE A 394 15.73 6.15 -8.99
C PHE A 394 16.42 5.86 -7.66
N ALA A 395 15.74 5.10 -6.80
CA ALA A 395 16.27 4.57 -5.56
C ALA A 395 15.75 3.15 -5.33
N PHE A 396 16.42 2.40 -4.47
CA PHE A 396 15.95 1.09 -4.03
C PHE A 396 16.28 0.88 -2.55
N LEU A 397 15.59 -0.07 -1.93
CA LEU A 397 15.94 -0.56 -0.60
C LEU A 397 15.87 -2.08 -0.59
N LYS A 398 16.59 -2.71 0.33
CA LYS A 398 16.58 -4.16 0.52
C LYS A 398 15.96 -4.52 1.85
N LEU A 399 14.96 -5.39 1.82
CA LEU A 399 14.37 -5.99 2.99
C LEU A 399 15.32 -7.03 3.59
N PRO A 400 15.34 -7.20 4.93
CA PRO A 400 16.18 -8.21 5.58
C PRO A 400 15.86 -9.65 5.18
N LYS A 401 14.66 -9.90 4.64
CA LYS A 401 14.16 -11.22 4.24
C LYS A 401 13.41 -11.12 2.92
N ALA A 402 13.70 -12.03 1.99
CA ALA A 402 12.95 -12.21 0.74
C ALA A 402 11.65 -13.00 0.95
N ASN A 403 10.75 -13.02 -0.04
CA ASN A 403 9.50 -13.77 -0.04
C ASN A 403 8.57 -13.45 1.15
N ILE A 404 8.64 -12.22 1.65
CA ILE A 404 7.72 -11.72 2.68
C ILE A 404 6.81 -10.69 2.04
N GLN A 405 5.50 -10.85 2.25
CA GLN A 405 4.54 -9.86 1.78
C GLN A 405 4.78 -8.54 2.49
N SER A 406 4.79 -7.47 1.71
CA SER A 406 5.11 -6.14 2.21
C SER A 406 4.18 -5.09 1.63
N ILE A 407 3.87 -4.09 2.44
CA ILE A 407 3.27 -2.84 1.98
C ILE A 407 4.22 -1.69 2.26
N THR A 408 4.31 -0.78 1.30
CA THR A 408 5.22 0.36 1.35
C THR A 408 4.45 1.66 1.42
N ALA A 409 5.01 2.66 2.08
CA ALA A 409 4.54 4.03 2.05
C ALA A 409 5.72 4.99 2.16
N MET A 410 5.49 6.26 1.84
CA MET A 410 6.46 7.32 2.08
C MET A 410 5.88 8.26 3.11
N SER A 411 6.70 8.64 4.10
CA SER A 411 6.32 9.63 5.09
C SER A 411 5.98 10.96 4.41
N SER A 412 4.99 11.66 4.99
CA SER A 412 4.61 13.01 4.57
C SER A 412 5.42 14.10 5.26
N SER A 413 6.09 13.80 6.38
CA SER A 413 6.84 14.77 7.18
C SER A 413 8.35 14.66 7.02
N ALA A 414 8.85 13.51 6.57
CA ALA A 414 10.27 13.23 6.45
C ALA A 414 10.58 12.49 5.13
N PRO A 415 11.81 12.59 4.59
CA PRO A 415 12.28 11.81 3.45
C PRO A 415 12.56 10.36 3.88
N GLN A 416 11.51 9.67 4.33
CA GLN A 416 11.56 8.33 4.86
C GLN A 416 10.57 7.42 4.14
N ILE A 417 11.01 6.20 3.86
CA ILE A 417 10.19 5.12 3.33
C ILE A 417 9.84 4.19 4.48
N MET A 418 8.56 3.93 4.64
CA MET A 418 8.02 2.99 5.62
C MET A 418 7.67 1.69 4.92
N VAL A 419 8.09 0.57 5.48
CA VAL A 419 7.74 -0.76 4.98
C VAL A 419 7.18 -1.60 6.11
N VAL A 420 6.01 -2.19 5.90
CA VAL A 420 5.43 -3.14 6.85
C VAL A 420 5.36 -4.51 6.22
N THR A 421 5.78 -5.53 6.96
CA THR A 421 5.87 -6.91 6.48
C THR A 421 4.88 -7.83 7.17
N SER A 422 4.49 -8.91 6.49
CA SER A 422 3.54 -9.90 7.01
C SER A 422 4.10 -10.77 8.13
N ASP A 423 5.39 -10.69 8.46
CA ASP A 423 5.97 -11.26 9.68
C ASP A 423 5.97 -10.27 10.85
N GLY A 424 5.28 -9.14 10.73
CA GLY A 424 4.98 -8.25 11.85
C GLY A 424 6.06 -7.21 12.15
N TYR A 425 6.86 -6.81 11.16
CA TYR A 425 7.84 -5.74 11.33
C TYR A 425 7.47 -4.46 10.60
N PHE A 426 7.78 -3.34 11.23
CA PHE A 426 7.72 -1.99 10.66
C PHE A 426 9.14 -1.47 10.50
N TYR A 427 9.55 -1.16 9.27
CA TYR A 427 10.87 -0.65 8.93
C TYR A 427 10.78 0.78 8.43
N GLN A 428 11.74 1.62 8.81
CA GLN A 428 11.90 2.98 8.30
C GLN A 428 13.25 3.11 7.62
N TYR A 429 13.28 3.57 6.37
CA TYR A 429 14.49 3.81 5.58
C TYR A 429 14.61 5.29 5.22
N SER A 430 15.79 5.88 5.28
CA SER A 430 16.04 7.21 4.70
C SER A 430 16.28 7.11 3.20
N ILE A 431 15.70 8.06 2.44
CA ILE A 431 15.96 8.22 1.01
C ILE A 431 16.60 9.59 0.73
N ASP A 432 17.62 9.62 -0.11
CA ASP A 432 18.15 10.87 -0.68
C ASP A 432 17.27 11.25 -1.89
N LEU A 433 16.49 12.32 -1.76
CA LEU A 433 15.55 12.75 -2.81
C LEU A 433 16.22 13.44 -4.00
N ASP A 434 17.48 13.84 -3.87
CA ASP A 434 18.23 14.48 -4.93
C ASP A 434 19.01 13.45 -5.76
N LYS A 435 19.71 12.53 -5.08
CA LYS A 435 20.59 11.54 -5.72
C LYS A 435 19.95 10.17 -5.92
N GLY A 436 18.95 9.82 -5.11
CA GLY A 436 18.40 8.47 -5.06
C GLY A 436 19.42 7.46 -4.57
N GLY A 437 19.45 6.27 -5.19
CA GLY A 437 20.36 5.18 -4.83
C GLY A 437 19.83 4.26 -3.72
N GLU A 438 20.73 3.60 -3.00
CA GLU A 438 20.35 2.65 -1.94
C GLU A 438 19.89 3.40 -0.68
N CYS A 439 18.67 3.12 -0.22
CA CYS A 439 18.13 3.70 0.99
C CYS A 439 18.74 3.02 2.22
N VAL A 440 18.94 3.79 3.30
CA VAL A 440 19.56 3.30 4.54
C VAL A 440 18.49 2.98 5.57
N LEU A 441 18.52 1.78 6.16
CA LEU A 441 17.64 1.40 7.27
C LEU A 441 17.94 2.27 8.50
N LEU A 442 16.93 2.99 8.99
CA LEU A 442 17.01 3.85 10.17
C LEU A 442 16.50 3.15 11.43
N LYS A 443 15.34 2.50 11.31
CA LYS A 443 14.62 1.93 12.46
C LYS A 443 13.86 0.68 12.07
N GLN A 444 13.72 -0.21 13.04
CA GLN A 444 12.90 -1.41 12.97
C GLN A 444 12.10 -1.54 14.27
N ASP A 445 10.80 -1.73 14.15
CA ASP A 445 9.87 -1.95 15.25
C ASP A 445 9.08 -3.26 15.02
N CYS A 446 8.69 -3.92 16.11
CA CYS A 446 7.83 -5.12 16.07
C CYS A 446 6.37 -4.73 16.32
N LEU A 447 5.45 -5.27 15.53
CA LEU A 447 4.01 -5.07 15.65
C LEU A 447 3.30 -6.17 16.45
N LEU A 448 3.98 -7.29 16.66
CA LEU A 448 3.46 -8.41 17.44
C LEU A 448 3.49 -8.08 18.92
N ASP A 449 2.51 -8.60 19.66
CA ASP A 449 2.46 -8.48 21.12
C ASP A 449 3.77 -9.01 21.74
N SER A 450 4.25 -8.29 22.74
CA SER A 450 5.33 -8.81 23.59
C SER A 450 4.78 -9.89 24.53
N ALA A 451 5.65 -10.79 25.03
CA ALA A 451 5.24 -11.83 25.99
C ALA A 451 4.58 -11.26 27.26
N GLU A 452 4.89 -10.00 27.62
CA GLU A 452 4.27 -9.29 28.74
C GLU A 452 2.83 -8.85 28.44
N GLU A 453 2.52 -8.45 27.20
CA GLU A 453 1.15 -8.13 26.77
C GLU A 453 0.28 -9.40 26.72
N LEU A 454 0.83 -10.52 26.26
CA LEU A 454 0.15 -11.82 26.27
C LEU A 454 -0.17 -12.31 27.70
N GLY A 455 0.71 -12.01 28.67
CA GLY A 455 0.48 -12.34 30.09
C GLY A 455 -0.63 -11.52 30.74
N ALA A 456 -0.84 -10.26 30.31
CA ALA A 456 -1.91 -9.41 30.81
C ALA A 456 -3.31 -9.78 30.26
N TYR A 457 -3.37 -10.53 29.16
CA TYR A 457 -4.62 -11.08 28.61
C TYR A 457 -5.08 -12.38 29.29
N ALA A 458 -4.20 -13.01 30.10
CA ALA A 458 -4.45 -14.27 30.79
C ALA A 458 -4.87 -14.11 32.26
N SER A 459 -5.03 -12.86 32.75
CA SER A 459 -5.32 -12.52 34.15
C SER A 459 -6.69 -11.88 34.35
#